data_AF-A0A8J2QME4-F1
#
_entry.id   AF-A0A8J2QME4-F1
#
_cell.length_a   1.000
_cell.length_b   1.000
_cell.length_c   1.000
_cell.angle_alpha   90.00
_cell.angle_beta   90.00
_cell.angle_gamma   90.00
#
_symmetry.space_group_name_H-M   'P 1'
#
loop_
_entity.id
_entity.type
_entity.pdbx_description
1 polymer ?
#
loop_
_entity_poly.entity_id
_entity_poly.type
_entity_poly.pdbx_seq_one_letter_code
_entity_poly.pdbx_strand_id
1 'polypeptide(L)'
;MSRYYFIKEVSREERDADLLTRRDERLVFYKSLADMLEMKGFSGQDCVLRAICENAQYPLEEEGLVGEIIHILLTPDYGHSAFEKQDSDWSDVMSMYEDAATAGKQMFNCGYIYNGCPEEQSLLDLISVLRDE
;
A
#
# COMPACT_ATOMS: atom_id res chain seq x y z
N MET A 1 6.56 -2.07 -43.24
CA MET A 1 7.69 -1.50 -42.48
C MET A 1 7.38 -1.65 -40.99
N SER A 2 7.55 -2.85 -40.44
CA SER A 2 7.36 -3.13 -39.01
C SER A 2 8.43 -4.14 -38.62
N ARG A 3 9.24 -3.83 -37.60
CA ARG A 3 10.30 -4.69 -37.09
C ARG A 3 9.93 -5.16 -35.69
N TYR A 4 9.74 -6.47 -35.56
CA TYR A 4 10.00 -7.26 -34.34
C TYR A 4 9.81 -6.55 -32.99
N TYR A 5 8.57 -6.52 -32.50
CA TYR A 5 8.37 -6.67 -31.06
C TYR A 5 8.58 -8.15 -30.72
N PHE A 6 9.74 -8.48 -30.18
CA PHE A 6 10.04 -9.82 -29.68
C PHE A 6 9.33 -9.99 -28.34
N ILE A 7 8.14 -10.59 -28.34
CA ILE A 7 7.44 -10.98 -27.11
C ILE A 7 8.29 -12.06 -26.45
N LYS A 8 8.88 -11.75 -25.28
CA LYS A 8 9.46 -12.78 -24.41
C LYS A 8 8.32 -13.55 -23.77
N GLU A 9 8.21 -14.83 -24.09
CA GLU A 9 7.36 -15.75 -23.32
C GLU A 9 8.03 -16.03 -21.98
N VAL A 10 7.76 -15.19 -20.98
CA VAL A 10 8.23 -15.40 -19.60
C VAL A 10 7.62 -16.71 -19.09
N SER A 11 8.48 -17.66 -18.75
CA SER A 11 8.10 -19.00 -18.29
C SER A 11 7.33 -18.95 -16.96
N ARG A 12 6.69 -20.06 -16.56
CA ARG A 12 6.04 -20.12 -15.24
C ARG A 12 7.07 -19.99 -14.12
N GLU A 13 8.17 -20.75 -14.17
CA GLU A 13 9.23 -20.68 -13.17
C GLU A 13 9.86 -19.27 -13.07
N GLU A 14 10.01 -18.53 -14.17
CA GLU A 14 10.46 -17.13 -14.09
C GLU A 14 9.43 -16.19 -13.45
N ARG A 15 8.12 -16.41 -13.63
CA ARG A 15 7.08 -15.62 -12.95
C ARG A 15 6.97 -15.98 -11.48
N ASP A 16 7.02 -17.26 -11.16
CA ASP A 16 6.97 -17.76 -9.79
C ASP A 16 8.23 -17.30 -9.02
N ALA A 17 9.40 -17.26 -9.68
CA ALA A 17 10.62 -16.68 -9.13
C ALA A 17 10.57 -15.14 -9.05
N ASP A 18 9.97 -14.43 -10.01
CA ASP A 18 9.74 -12.98 -9.93
C ASP A 18 8.85 -12.64 -8.73
N LEU A 19 7.72 -13.32 -8.57
CA LEU A 19 6.83 -13.20 -7.40
C LEU A 19 7.56 -13.46 -6.07
N LEU A 20 8.44 -14.47 -6.02
CA LEU A 20 9.26 -14.78 -4.84
C LEU A 20 10.48 -13.85 -4.63
N THR A 21 10.87 -13.05 -5.62
CA THR A 21 12.03 -12.14 -5.54
C THR A 21 11.67 -10.65 -5.58
N ARG A 22 10.38 -10.34 -5.77
CA ARG A 22 9.78 -9.06 -5.38
C ARG A 22 10.00 -8.85 -3.88
N ARG A 23 11.05 -8.10 -3.56
CA ARG A 23 11.08 -7.27 -2.35
C ARG A 23 9.77 -6.50 -2.32
N ASP A 24 8.90 -6.84 -1.38
CA ASP A 24 7.50 -6.43 -1.40
C ASP A 24 7.35 -4.94 -1.76
N GLU A 25 6.73 -4.71 -2.90
CA GLU A 25 6.52 -3.39 -3.50
C GLU A 25 5.66 -2.52 -2.58
N ARG A 26 4.78 -3.10 -1.77
CA ARG A 26 4.02 -2.39 -0.72
C ARG A 26 4.91 -1.98 0.42
N LEU A 27 5.76 -2.85 0.96
CA LEU A 27 6.72 -2.47 2.00
C LEU A 27 7.74 -1.42 1.51
N VAL A 28 8.08 -1.39 0.22
CA VAL A 28 8.87 -0.30 -0.37
C VAL A 28 8.06 0.99 -0.48
N PHE A 29 6.81 0.92 -0.95
CA PHE A 29 5.89 2.06 -1.05
C PHE A 29 5.59 2.69 0.31
N TYR A 30 5.17 1.89 1.29
CA TYR A 30 4.88 2.32 2.66
C TYR A 30 6.06 3.02 3.32
N LYS A 31 7.28 2.48 3.18
CA LYS A 31 8.49 3.13 3.72
C LYS A 31 8.81 4.44 2.99
N SER A 32 8.71 4.46 1.66
CA SER A 32 8.95 5.68 0.87
C SER A 32 7.94 6.79 1.20
N LEU A 33 6.67 6.42 1.46
CA LEU A 33 5.61 7.35 1.85
C LEU A 33 5.79 7.84 3.30
N ALA A 34 6.17 6.95 4.23
CA ALA A 34 6.52 7.33 5.59
C ALA A 34 7.72 8.29 5.63
N ASP A 35 8.81 7.96 4.94
CA ASP A 35 10.00 8.81 4.82
C ASP A 35 9.65 10.20 4.23
N MET A 36 8.78 10.25 3.21
CA MET A 36 8.30 11.51 2.61
C MET A 36 7.52 12.38 3.62
N LEU A 37 6.69 11.75 4.46
CA LEU A 37 5.85 12.46 5.44
C LEU A 37 6.65 12.88 6.68
N GLU A 38 7.62 12.07 7.10
CA GLU A 38 8.60 12.41 8.13
C GLU A 38 9.47 13.62 7.69
N MET A 39 9.90 13.66 6.42
CA MET A 39 10.59 14.83 5.84
C MET A 39 9.72 16.11 5.82
N LYS A 40 8.39 15.98 5.83
CA LYS A 40 7.45 17.12 5.94
C LYS A 40 7.07 17.44 7.40
N GLY A 41 7.58 16.69 8.39
CA GLY A 41 7.41 16.96 9.82
C GLY A 41 6.20 16.29 10.49
N PHE A 42 5.66 15.24 9.87
CA PHE A 42 4.57 14.43 10.43
C PHE A 42 5.10 13.09 10.96
N SER A 43 4.34 12.38 11.82
CA SER A 43 4.66 10.99 12.13
C SER A 43 4.42 10.14 10.88
N GLY A 44 5.49 9.85 10.13
CA GLY A 44 5.38 9.26 8.80
C GLY A 44 4.70 7.90 8.83
N GLN A 45 5.03 7.08 9.84
CA GLN A 45 4.45 5.76 10.04
C GLN A 45 2.95 5.84 10.39
N ASP A 46 2.55 6.74 11.30
CA ASP A 46 1.13 6.88 11.67
C ASP A 46 0.29 7.35 10.48
N CYS A 47 0.80 8.25 9.63
CA CYS A 47 0.07 8.67 8.43
C CYS A 47 -0.12 7.53 7.42
N VAL A 48 0.86 6.65 7.22
CA VAL A 48 0.69 5.48 6.34
C VAL A 48 -0.33 4.49 6.92
N LEU A 49 -0.26 4.21 8.22
CA LEU A 49 -1.24 3.34 8.89
C LEU A 49 -2.65 3.94 8.87
N ARG A 50 -2.77 5.27 9.06
CA ARG A 50 -4.04 6.00 8.93
C ARG A 50 -4.59 5.92 7.51
N ALA A 51 -3.76 6.09 6.48
CA ALA A 51 -4.19 6.00 5.08
C ALA A 51 -4.75 4.62 4.73
N ILE A 52 -4.11 3.54 5.22
CA ILE A 52 -4.57 2.16 5.06
C ILE A 52 -5.90 1.92 5.81
N CYS A 53 -6.02 2.45 7.03
CA CYS A 53 -7.25 2.39 7.82
C CYS A 53 -8.41 3.15 7.16
N GLU A 54 -8.17 4.37 6.64
CA GLU A 54 -9.17 5.17 5.93
C GLU A 54 -9.56 4.52 4.58
N ASN A 55 -8.61 3.98 3.81
CA ASN A 55 -8.87 3.23 2.56
C ASN A 55 -9.70 1.96 2.82
N ALA A 56 -9.49 1.30 3.95
CA ALA A 56 -10.25 0.12 4.35
C ALA A 56 -11.67 0.44 4.88
N GLN A 57 -12.00 1.71 5.10
CA GLN A 57 -13.36 2.18 5.42
C GLN A 57 -14.07 2.74 4.19
N TYR A 58 -13.34 3.51 3.39
CA TYR A 58 -13.83 4.23 2.24
C TYR A 58 -12.90 3.96 1.04
N PRO A 59 -13.01 2.78 0.39
CA PRO A 59 -12.17 2.40 -0.74
C PRO A 59 -12.28 3.39 -1.89
N LEU A 60 -11.14 3.74 -2.49
CA LEU A 60 -11.08 4.68 -3.62
C LEU A 60 -11.35 4.01 -4.99
N GLU A 61 -11.81 2.75 -5.03
CA GLU A 61 -12.06 1.99 -6.27
C GLU A 61 -12.98 2.72 -7.27
N GLU A 62 -13.94 3.51 -6.78
CA GLU A 62 -14.88 4.25 -7.63
C GLU A 62 -14.32 5.58 -8.19
N GLU A 63 -13.19 6.08 -7.66
CA GLU A 63 -12.52 7.33 -8.09
C GLU A 63 -11.64 7.13 -9.35
N GLY A 64 -11.98 6.12 -10.16
CA GLY A 64 -11.29 5.75 -11.39
C GLY A 64 -9.87 5.19 -11.18
N LEU A 65 -9.10 5.10 -12.26
CA LEU A 65 -7.82 4.39 -12.29
C LEU A 65 -6.81 4.84 -11.21
N VAL A 66 -6.80 6.11 -10.82
CA VAL A 66 -5.90 6.60 -9.77
C VAL A 66 -6.36 6.10 -8.40
N GLY A 67 -7.67 6.12 -8.13
CA GLY A 67 -8.25 5.57 -6.90
C GLY A 67 -8.10 4.05 -6.81
N GLU A 68 -8.32 3.32 -7.91
CA GLU A 68 -8.06 1.88 -8.03
C GLU A 68 -6.60 1.53 -7.69
N ILE A 69 -5.62 2.24 -8.29
CA ILE A 69 -4.19 2.03 -8.00
C ILE A 69 -3.87 2.30 -6.53
N ILE A 70 -4.41 3.38 -5.95
CA ILE A 70 -4.18 3.72 -4.54
C ILE A 70 -4.81 2.69 -3.61
N HIS A 71 -6.01 2.20 -3.94
CA HIS A 71 -6.66 1.13 -3.19
C HIS A 71 -5.83 -0.17 -3.20
N ILE A 72 -5.28 -0.57 -4.35
CA ILE A 72 -4.41 -1.75 -4.51
C ILE A 72 -3.10 -1.61 -3.72
N LEU A 73 -2.55 -0.39 -3.63
CA LEU A 73 -1.34 -0.10 -2.86
C LEU A 73 -1.58 -0.04 -1.35
N LEU A 74 -2.71 0.51 -0.90
CA LEU A 74 -3.10 0.66 0.51
C LEU A 74 -3.99 -0.48 1.04
N THR A 75 -4.00 -1.63 0.36
CA THR A 75 -4.63 -2.86 0.81
C THR A 75 -3.53 -3.92 0.99
N PRO A 76 -3.04 -4.16 2.23
CA PRO A 76 -1.89 -5.02 2.50
C PRO A 76 -2.05 -6.44 1.97
N ASP A 77 -3.26 -6.97 2.10
CA ASP A 77 -3.67 -8.33 1.70
C ASP A 77 -3.96 -8.48 0.19
N TYR A 78 -3.86 -7.42 -0.62
CA TYR A 78 -4.31 -7.46 -2.02
C TYR A 78 -3.40 -8.29 -2.93
N GLY A 79 -3.99 -9.32 -3.54
CA GLY A 79 -3.33 -10.23 -4.47
C GLY A 79 -2.65 -11.43 -3.81
N HIS A 80 -2.47 -11.40 -2.48
CA HIS A 80 -1.96 -12.54 -1.74
C HIS A 80 -3.04 -13.61 -1.58
N SER A 81 -2.61 -14.88 -1.60
CA SER A 81 -3.53 -16.01 -1.39
C SER A 81 -3.19 -16.77 -0.11
N ALA A 82 -4.20 -17.26 0.60
CA ALA A 82 -4.06 -18.10 1.79
C ALA A 82 -3.39 -19.49 1.53
N PHE A 83 -2.81 -19.69 0.34
CA PHE A 83 -2.05 -20.87 -0.06
C PHE A 83 -0.60 -20.52 -0.47
N GLU A 84 -0.23 -19.23 -0.51
CA GLU A 84 1.16 -18.82 -0.61
C GLU A 84 1.91 -19.16 0.68
N LYS A 85 3.20 -19.46 0.57
CA LYS A 85 4.04 -19.67 1.74
C LYS A 85 4.50 -18.31 2.24
N GLN A 86 3.75 -17.71 3.16
CA GLN A 86 4.22 -16.53 3.88
C GLN A 86 5.58 -16.83 4.51
N ASP A 87 6.56 -15.96 4.25
CA ASP A 87 7.78 -15.92 5.05
C ASP A 87 7.41 -15.38 6.44
N SER A 88 7.97 -15.96 7.52
CA SER A 88 7.69 -15.50 8.88
C SER A 88 8.12 -14.05 9.05
N ASP A 89 9.26 -13.70 8.47
CA ASP A 89 9.85 -12.37 8.54
C ASP A 89 9.00 -11.33 7.76
N TRP A 90 8.21 -11.76 6.77
CA TRP A 90 7.24 -10.90 6.09
C TRP A 90 5.99 -10.71 6.95
N SER A 91 5.45 -11.79 7.53
CA SER A 91 4.25 -11.73 8.38
C SER A 91 4.45 -10.82 9.59
N ASP A 92 5.60 -10.90 10.25
CA ASP A 92 5.91 -10.07 11.42
C ASP A 92 6.00 -8.58 11.03
N VAL A 93 6.57 -8.26 9.86
CA VAL A 93 6.74 -6.88 9.37
C VAL A 93 5.43 -6.30 8.81
N MET A 94 4.56 -7.11 8.19
CA MET A 94 3.29 -6.64 7.61
C MET A 94 2.14 -6.55 8.62
N SER A 95 2.24 -7.26 9.75
CA SER A 95 1.25 -7.27 10.84
C SER A 95 0.63 -5.91 11.16
N MET A 96 1.44 -4.86 11.36
CA MET A 96 0.96 -3.51 11.70
C MET A 96 0.08 -2.88 10.61
N TYR A 97 0.35 -3.17 9.33
CA TYR A 97 -0.42 -2.67 8.20
C TYR A 97 -1.73 -3.46 8.04
N GLU A 98 -1.68 -4.78 8.26
CA GLU A 98 -2.87 -5.66 8.31
C GLU A 98 -3.80 -5.29 9.48
N ASP A 99 -3.25 -4.96 10.65
CA ASP A 99 -3.99 -4.42 11.80
C ASP A 99 -4.66 -3.09 11.47
N ALA A 100 -3.97 -2.18 10.77
CA ALA A 100 -4.55 -0.91 10.31
C ALA A 100 -5.71 -1.12 9.33
N ALA A 101 -5.53 -2.00 8.34
CA ALA A 101 -6.60 -2.38 7.41
C ALA A 101 -7.76 -3.06 8.15
N THR A 102 -7.48 -3.83 9.19
CA THR A 102 -8.48 -4.51 10.03
C THR A 102 -9.25 -3.52 10.91
N ALA A 103 -8.59 -2.51 11.47
CA ALA A 103 -9.24 -1.41 12.20
C ALA A 103 -10.15 -0.59 11.27
N GLY A 104 -9.71 -0.39 10.02
CA GLY A 104 -10.52 0.18 8.95
C GLY A 104 -11.76 -0.66 8.64
N LYS A 105 -11.56 -1.94 8.27
CA LYS A 105 -12.62 -2.94 8.01
C LYS A 105 -13.64 -3.09 9.18
N GLN A 106 -13.27 -2.69 10.40
CA GLN A 106 -14.13 -2.70 11.60
C GLN A 106 -14.74 -1.32 11.98
N MET A 107 -14.58 -0.28 11.15
CA MET A 107 -15.14 1.07 11.36
C MET A 107 -14.70 1.77 12.67
N PHE A 108 -13.46 1.52 13.15
CA PHE A 108 -12.88 2.31 14.25
C PHE A 108 -12.51 3.74 13.81
N ASN A 109 -12.36 4.67 14.75
CA ASN A 109 -11.87 6.01 14.41
C ASN A 109 -10.36 5.97 14.09
N CYS A 110 -10.00 5.95 12.80
CA CYS A 110 -8.61 5.88 12.32
C CYS A 110 -7.76 7.08 12.80
N GLY A 111 -8.32 8.30 12.82
CA GLY A 111 -7.61 9.49 13.31
C GLY A 111 -7.31 9.46 14.81
N TYR A 112 -8.19 8.83 15.61
CA TYR A 112 -7.95 8.61 17.04
C TYR A 112 -6.85 7.56 17.28
N ILE A 113 -6.84 6.46 16.52
CA ILE A 113 -5.82 5.41 16.62
C ILE A 113 -4.45 5.95 16.18
N TYR A 114 -4.39 6.62 15.03
CA TYR A 114 -3.16 7.09 14.38
C TYR A 114 -2.98 8.61 14.54
N ASN A 115 -3.13 9.09 15.78
CA ASN A 115 -3.17 10.51 16.14
C ASN A 115 -1.84 11.27 15.96
N GLY A 116 -0.73 10.58 15.66
CA GLY A 116 0.52 11.23 15.20
C GLY A 116 0.42 11.81 13.78
N CYS A 117 -0.61 11.43 13.02
CA CYS A 117 -0.93 12.04 11.72
C CYS A 117 -2.01 13.13 11.89
N PRO A 118 -1.74 14.42 11.59
CA PRO A 118 -2.69 15.52 11.79
C PRO A 118 -4.03 15.30 11.08
N GLU A 119 -5.15 15.74 11.68
CA GLU A 119 -6.49 15.59 11.07
C GLU A 119 -6.57 16.21 9.65
N GLU A 120 -5.80 17.28 9.41
CA GLU A 120 -5.58 18.00 8.15
C GLU A 120 -4.84 17.20 7.05
N GLN A 121 -4.48 15.94 7.33
CA GLN A 121 -3.80 14.99 6.42
C GLN A 121 -4.60 13.68 6.36
N SER A 122 -5.74 13.70 5.66
CA SER A 122 -6.49 12.48 5.33
C SER A 122 -5.86 11.76 4.13
N LEU A 123 -6.27 10.52 3.89
CA LEU A 123 -5.99 9.73 2.69
C LEU A 123 -6.04 10.56 1.38
N LEU A 124 -7.04 11.43 1.23
CA LEU A 124 -7.20 12.27 0.03
C LEU A 124 -6.15 13.37 -0.09
N ASP A 125 -5.68 13.92 1.05
CA ASP A 125 -4.66 14.96 1.09
C ASP A 125 -3.28 14.39 0.76
N LEU A 126 -3.02 13.12 1.09
CA LEU A 126 -1.82 12.38 0.65
C LEU A 126 -1.73 12.29 -0.89
N ILE A 127 -2.87 12.21 -1.59
CA ILE A 127 -2.91 12.25 -3.07
C ILE A 127 -2.51 13.64 -3.57
N SER A 128 -2.88 14.71 -2.86
CA SER A 128 -2.43 16.06 -3.19
C SER A 128 -0.92 16.23 -2.97
N VAL A 129 -0.40 15.64 -1.88
CA VAL A 129 1.05 15.61 -1.55
C VAL A 129 1.90 14.95 -2.64
N LEU A 130 1.36 13.94 -3.34
CA LEU A 130 2.00 13.24 -4.46
C LEU A 130 1.85 13.95 -5.82
N ARG A 131 1.14 15.09 -5.88
CA ARG A 131 0.84 15.82 -7.13
C ARG A 131 1.64 17.13 -7.27
N ASP A 132 2.31 17.57 -6.22
CA ASP A 132 3.01 18.86 -6.18
C ASP A 132 4.54 18.72 -6.45
N GLU A 133 4.92 17.85 -7.40
CA GLU A 133 6.26 17.75 -8.02
C GLU A 133 6.26 18.19 -9.50
#